data_AF-A0A819P8Y9-F1
#
_entry.id   AF-A0A819P8Y9-F1
#
_cell.length_a   1.000
_cell.length_b   1.000
_cell.length_c   1.000
_cell.angle_alpha   90.00
_cell.angle_beta   90.00
_cell.angle_gamma   90.00
#
_symmetry.space_group_name_H-M   'P 1'
#
loop_
_entity.id
_entity.type
_entity.pdbx_description
1 polymer ?
#
loop_
_entity_poly.entity_id
_entity_poly.type
_entity_poly.pdbx_seq_one_letter_code
_entity_poly.pdbx_strand_id
1 'polypeptide(L)'
;RIHPADSCKKILENNRRIINDDRIVPHIRSCSEPSPISPYGKDIYSYGILEETIRQTFEKERQPIIVVPGLMLGATDSRSYTNLSKNLYRFSPFVYRHDDLNRLHGDNERIRHNDMQRGLNFYFHLILNNQLENIPETILNSEL
;
A
#
# COMPACT_ATOMS: atom_id res chain seq x y z
N ARG A 1 -2.05 15.32 5.03
CA ARG A 1 -1.48 14.39 4.01
C ARG A 1 -0.70 15.24 3.02
N ILE A 2 0.38 14.70 2.46
CA ILE A 2 1.26 15.42 1.53
C ILE A 2 1.28 14.62 0.23
N HIS A 3 1.19 15.31 -0.89
CA HIS A 3 1.28 14.68 -2.21
C HIS A 3 2.68 14.05 -2.39
N PRO A 4 2.84 12.89 -3.05
CA PRO A 4 4.16 12.25 -3.23
C PRO A 4 5.24 13.12 -3.90
N ALA A 5 4.85 14.16 -4.64
CA ALA A 5 5.77 15.12 -5.27
C ALA A 5 6.15 16.33 -4.38
N ASP A 6 5.54 16.44 -3.21
CA ASP A 6 5.74 17.53 -2.25
C ASP A 6 6.58 17.11 -1.05
N SER A 7 6.88 18.09 -0.19
CA SER A 7 7.47 17.86 1.12
C SER A 7 6.86 18.80 2.15
N CYS A 8 7.04 18.47 3.43
CA CYS A 8 6.60 19.36 4.51
C CYS A 8 7.25 20.74 4.40
N LYS A 9 8.52 20.79 4.00
CA LYS A 9 9.26 22.04 3.78
C LYS A 9 8.61 22.87 2.67
N LYS A 10 8.37 22.28 1.49
CA LYS A 10 7.72 22.98 0.36
C LYS A 10 6.34 23.52 0.73
N ILE A 11 5.55 22.73 1.48
CA ILE A 11 4.23 23.16 1.94
C ILE A 11 4.35 24.34 2.92
N LEU A 12 5.29 24.30 3.87
CA LEU A 12 5.50 25.40 4.80
C LEU A 12 5.93 26.67 4.08
N GLU A 13 6.85 26.57 3.12
CA GLU A 13 7.31 27.68 2.28
C GLU A 13 6.15 28.27 1.46
N ASN A 14 5.34 27.41 0.83
CA ASN A 14 4.17 27.84 0.09
C ASN A 14 3.13 28.53 1.00
N ASN A 15 2.88 28.01 2.19
CA ASN A 15 1.96 28.63 3.15
C ASN A 15 2.46 30.01 3.59
N ARG A 16 3.76 30.17 3.89
CA ARG A 16 4.35 31.48 4.21
C ARG A 16 4.14 32.49 3.08
N ARG A 17 4.40 32.05 1.83
CA ARG A 17 4.20 32.88 0.63
C ARG A 17 2.74 33.29 0.44
N ILE A 18 1.78 32.40 0.70
CA ILE A 18 0.35 32.68 0.56
C ILE A 18 -0.15 33.62 1.67
N ILE A 19 0.30 33.42 2.90
CA ILE A 19 -0.08 34.24 4.04
C ILE A 19 0.43 35.68 3.87
N ASN A 20 1.69 35.85 3.46
CA ASN A 20 2.30 37.14 3.14
C ASN A 20 2.08 38.23 4.24
N ASP A 21 2.15 37.81 5.51
CA ASP A 21 2.01 38.67 6.68
C ASP A 21 3.05 38.23 7.73
N ASP A 22 4.05 39.08 7.96
CA ASP A 22 5.18 38.78 8.84
C ASP A 22 4.79 38.62 10.32
N ARG A 23 3.57 39.03 10.69
CA ARG A 23 3.03 38.80 12.05
C ARG A 23 2.60 37.35 12.26
N ILE A 24 2.42 36.59 11.19
CA ILE A 24 1.99 35.19 11.22
C ILE A 24 3.17 34.28 10.90
N VAL A 25 3.73 33.64 11.93
CA VAL A 25 4.88 32.73 11.80
C VAL A 25 4.41 31.28 11.95
N PRO A 26 4.18 30.53 10.85
CA PRO A 26 3.78 29.14 10.95
C PRO A 26 4.96 28.25 11.39
N HIS A 27 4.67 27.33 12.31
CA HIS A 27 5.59 26.31 12.79
C HIS A 27 5.01 24.91 12.57
N ILE A 28 5.86 23.97 12.15
CA ILE A 28 5.47 22.56 12.01
C ILE A 28 5.54 21.91 13.40
N ARG A 29 4.39 21.46 13.92
CA ARG A 29 4.34 20.67 15.16
C ARG A 29 4.82 19.23 14.94
N SER A 30 4.38 18.63 13.83
CA SER A 30 4.82 17.31 13.39
C SER A 30 4.66 17.22 11.88
N CYS A 31 5.52 16.41 11.27
CA CYS A 31 5.53 16.18 9.83
C CYS A 31 5.82 14.69 9.60
N SER A 32 5.14 14.12 8.62
CA SER A 32 5.53 12.85 8.03
C SER A 32 5.67 13.10 6.54
N GLU A 33 6.88 12.94 6.03
CA GLU A 33 7.13 13.03 4.60
C GLU A 33 6.38 11.92 3.85
N PRO A 34 6.08 12.10 2.55
CA PRO A 34 5.49 11.05 1.75
C PRO A 34 6.28 9.75 1.86
N SER A 35 5.56 8.62 1.97
CA SER A 35 6.22 7.32 1.95
C SER A 35 6.92 7.09 0.60
N PRO A 36 8.08 6.39 0.57
CA PRO A 36 8.71 6.00 -0.67
C PRO A 36 7.76 5.17 -1.53
N ILE A 37 7.88 5.30 -2.85
CA ILE A 37 7.18 4.43 -3.80
C ILE A 37 7.87 3.06 -3.77
N SER A 38 7.11 2.02 -3.47
CA SER A 38 7.62 0.64 -3.54
C SER A 38 7.93 0.27 -4.99
N PRO A 39 9.01 -0.50 -5.25
CA PRO A 39 9.31 -0.96 -6.60
C PRO A 39 8.16 -1.81 -7.13
N TYR A 40 7.92 -1.78 -8.42
CA TYR A 40 6.88 -2.58 -9.08
C TYR A 40 7.29 -2.88 -10.52
N GLY A 41 6.64 -3.86 -11.13
CA GLY A 41 6.93 -4.30 -12.50
C GLY A 41 7.38 -5.76 -12.56
N LYS A 42 7.54 -6.27 -13.79
CA LYS A 42 7.79 -7.69 -14.08
C LYS A 42 9.11 -8.21 -13.50
N ASP A 43 10.09 -7.33 -13.35
CA ASP A 43 11.43 -7.69 -12.86
C ASP A 43 11.54 -7.61 -11.33
N ILE A 44 10.47 -7.20 -10.64
CA ILE A 44 10.46 -7.07 -9.18
C ILE A 44 9.80 -8.29 -8.57
N TYR A 45 10.62 -9.20 -8.03
CA TYR A 45 10.17 -10.49 -7.49
C TYR A 45 9.03 -10.35 -6.48
N SER A 46 9.21 -9.49 -5.47
CA SER A 46 8.20 -9.29 -4.40
C SER A 46 6.87 -8.74 -4.93
N TYR A 47 6.91 -7.91 -5.98
CA TYR A 47 5.70 -7.44 -6.67
C TYR A 47 5.06 -8.55 -7.49
N GLY A 48 5.87 -9.37 -8.17
CA GLY A 48 5.42 -10.52 -8.95
C GLY A 48 4.70 -11.57 -8.09
N ILE A 49 5.21 -11.88 -6.89
CA ILE A 49 4.54 -12.77 -5.94
C ILE A 49 3.18 -12.22 -5.54
N LEU A 50 3.09 -10.92 -5.24
CA LEU A 50 1.83 -10.28 -4.92
C LEU A 50 0.85 -10.33 -6.11
N GLU A 51 1.31 -10.02 -7.33
CA GLU A 51 0.51 -10.09 -8.55
C GLU A 51 -0.05 -11.51 -8.77
N GLU A 52 0.80 -12.52 -8.67
CA GLU A 52 0.42 -13.92 -8.82
C GLU A 52 -0.61 -14.35 -7.78
N THR A 53 -0.40 -14.04 -6.50
CA THR A 53 -1.36 -14.34 -5.44
C THR A 53 -2.71 -13.64 -5.66
N ILE A 54 -2.70 -12.39 -6.14
CA ILE A 54 -3.93 -11.67 -6.50
C ILE A 54 -4.67 -12.40 -7.64
N ARG A 55 -3.96 -12.84 -8.68
CA ARG A 55 -4.53 -13.61 -9.80
C ARG A 55 -5.15 -14.93 -9.32
N GLN A 56 -4.40 -15.72 -8.58
CA GLN A 56 -4.87 -16.99 -8.01
C GLN A 56 -6.15 -16.83 -7.16
N THR A 57 -6.33 -15.67 -6.50
CA THR A 57 -7.46 -15.47 -5.59
C THR A 57 -8.68 -14.81 -6.24
N PHE A 58 -8.47 -13.92 -7.23
CA PHE A 58 -9.51 -13.06 -7.77
C PHE A 58 -9.83 -13.32 -9.24
N GLU A 59 -8.91 -13.91 -9.99
CA GLU A 59 -9.14 -14.24 -11.39
C GLU A 59 -10.15 -15.38 -11.51
N LYS A 60 -11.03 -15.27 -12.50
CA LYS A 60 -11.98 -16.32 -12.87
C LYS A 60 -11.72 -16.68 -14.31
N GLU A 61 -12.03 -17.92 -14.71
CA GLU A 61 -11.69 -18.48 -16.04
C GLU A 61 -11.98 -17.56 -17.25
N ARG A 62 -12.96 -16.67 -17.16
CA ARG A 62 -13.36 -15.74 -18.24
C ARG A 62 -13.27 -14.26 -17.87
N GLN A 63 -12.53 -13.92 -16.82
CA GLN A 63 -12.39 -12.55 -16.36
C GLN A 63 -10.94 -12.30 -15.96
N PRO A 64 -10.06 -12.04 -16.94
CA PRO A 64 -8.68 -11.72 -16.63
C PRO A 64 -8.62 -10.43 -15.81
N ILE A 65 -7.76 -10.41 -14.80
CA ILE A 65 -7.57 -9.23 -13.96
C ILE A 65 -6.26 -8.54 -14.33
N ILE A 66 -6.19 -7.23 -14.16
CA ILE A 66 -4.96 -6.47 -14.34
C ILE A 66 -4.57 -5.91 -12.98
N VAL A 67 -3.38 -6.27 -12.51
CA VAL A 67 -2.83 -5.77 -11.26
C VAL A 67 -1.99 -4.54 -11.57
N VAL A 68 -2.33 -3.41 -10.94
CA VAL A 68 -1.59 -2.15 -11.08
C VAL A 68 -1.38 -1.52 -9.71
N PRO A 69 -0.25 -0.83 -9.49
CA PRO A 69 -0.05 -0.08 -8.26
C PRO A 69 -1.07 1.06 -8.15
N GLY A 70 -1.48 1.37 -6.92
CA GLY A 70 -2.41 2.45 -6.61
C GLY A 70 -1.93 3.29 -5.44
N LEU A 71 -2.41 4.54 -5.36
CA LEU A 71 -2.12 5.42 -4.23
C LEU A 71 -3.02 5.09 -3.04
N MET A 72 -2.45 4.59 -1.96
CA MET A 72 -3.16 4.48 -0.69
C MET A 72 -3.17 5.82 0.03
N LEU A 73 -4.36 6.35 0.31
CA LEU A 73 -4.52 7.62 1.03
C LEU A 73 -4.43 7.42 2.56
N GLY A 74 -4.81 6.25 3.07
CA GLY A 74 -4.74 5.92 4.49
C GLY A 74 -3.29 5.84 4.99
N ALA A 75 -3.08 6.21 6.25
CA ALA A 75 -1.83 5.92 6.94
C ALA A 75 -1.84 4.45 7.37
N THR A 76 -0.73 3.75 7.17
CA THR A 76 -0.52 2.37 7.64
C THR A 76 0.75 2.31 8.48
N ASP A 77 0.90 1.22 9.23
CA ASP A 77 2.10 0.98 10.03
C ASP A 77 3.35 0.74 9.16
N SER A 78 3.19 0.56 7.85
CA SER A 78 4.29 0.44 6.87
C SER A 78 5.32 1.56 6.98
N ARG A 79 4.95 2.76 7.48
CA ARG A 79 5.88 3.87 7.74
C ARG A 79 7.00 3.49 8.72
N SER A 80 6.75 2.57 9.65
CA SER A 80 7.72 2.11 10.64
C SER A 80 8.73 1.11 10.06
N TYR A 81 8.44 0.58 8.87
CA TYR A 81 9.25 -0.45 8.21
C TYR A 81 10.10 0.10 7.05
N THR A 82 10.07 1.41 6.79
CA THR A 82 10.80 2.04 5.66
C THR A 82 12.32 1.89 5.76
N ASN A 83 12.84 1.68 6.97
CA ASN A 83 14.26 1.43 7.20
C ASN A 83 14.64 -0.06 7.10
N LEU A 84 13.64 -0.95 7.01
CA LEU A 84 13.85 -2.40 6.96
C LEU A 84 13.72 -2.95 5.54
N SER A 85 12.86 -2.37 4.70
CA SER A 85 12.70 -2.81 3.33
C SER A 85 12.20 -1.70 2.42
N LYS A 86 12.56 -1.78 1.13
CA LYS A 86 11.99 -0.96 0.06
C LYS A 86 10.72 -1.59 -0.53
N ASN A 87 10.54 -2.90 -0.36
CA ASN A 87 9.43 -3.72 -0.87
C ASN A 87 8.21 -3.65 0.06
N LEU A 88 7.60 -2.47 0.21
CA LEU A 88 6.51 -2.20 1.17
C LEU A 88 5.13 -2.05 0.52
N TYR A 89 4.48 -3.16 0.21
CA TYR A 89 3.17 -3.17 -0.44
C TYR A 89 2.02 -3.07 0.56
N ARG A 90 0.99 -2.29 0.21
CA ARG A 90 -0.24 -2.12 0.99
C ARG A 90 -1.40 -2.69 0.18
N PHE A 91 -1.86 -3.86 0.58
CA PHE A 91 -2.93 -4.57 -0.10
C PHE A 91 -3.95 -5.10 0.90
N SER A 92 -5.24 -4.94 0.59
CA SER A 92 -6.35 -5.48 1.36
C SER A 92 -7.11 -6.45 0.46
N PRO A 93 -7.12 -7.76 0.76
CA PRO A 93 -7.71 -8.78 -0.12
C PRO A 93 -9.24 -8.85 0.01
N PHE A 94 -9.90 -7.71 0.13
CA PHE A 94 -11.35 -7.60 0.29
C PHE A 94 -11.95 -6.75 -0.83
N VAL A 95 -13.12 -7.18 -1.32
CA VAL A 95 -13.86 -6.43 -2.35
C VAL A 95 -14.76 -5.41 -1.66
N TYR A 96 -14.37 -4.14 -1.70
CA TYR A 96 -15.19 -3.05 -1.19
C TYR A 96 -16.16 -2.55 -2.26
N ARG A 97 -17.45 -2.60 -1.96
CA ARG A 97 -18.51 -1.90 -2.67
C ARG A 97 -18.65 -0.47 -2.15
N HIS A 98 -19.38 0.35 -2.89
CA HIS A 98 -19.54 1.78 -2.56
C HIS A 98 -20.10 2.01 -1.13
N ASP A 99 -21.05 1.18 -0.69
CA ASP A 99 -21.65 1.22 0.64
C ASP A 99 -20.73 0.67 1.75
N ASP A 100 -19.67 -0.06 1.40
CA ASP A 100 -18.70 -0.59 2.36
C ASP A 100 -17.74 0.51 2.82
N LEU A 101 -17.42 1.48 1.96
CA LEU A 101 -16.42 2.52 2.24
C LEU A 101 -16.79 3.43 3.42
N ASN A 102 -18.07 3.81 3.54
CA ASN A 102 -18.55 4.65 4.64
C ASN A 102 -18.58 3.92 5.99
N ARG A 103 -18.47 2.59 5.97
CA ARG A 103 -18.54 1.75 7.17
C ARG A 103 -17.15 1.47 7.76
N LEU A 104 -16.07 1.76 7.02
CA LEU A 104 -14.72 1.69 7.54
C LEU A 104 -14.56 2.71 8.67
N HIS A 105 -14.38 2.26 9.91
CA HIS A 105 -14.41 3.09 11.12
C HIS A 105 -15.74 3.83 11.34
N GLY A 106 -16.83 3.35 10.76
CA GLY A 106 -18.17 3.91 10.87
C GLY A 106 -19.14 2.96 11.58
N ASP A 107 -20.41 3.35 11.61
CA ASP A 107 -21.45 2.55 12.25
C ASP A 107 -21.68 1.23 11.50
N ASN A 108 -21.93 0.16 12.25
CA ASN A 108 -22.22 -1.18 11.73
C ASN A 108 -21.16 -1.68 10.72
N GLU A 109 -19.87 -1.46 11.04
CA GLU A 109 -18.75 -2.06 10.30
C GLU A 109 -18.93 -3.59 10.22
N ARG A 110 -18.87 -4.13 9.00
CA ARG A 110 -19.09 -5.56 8.72
C ARG A 110 -18.50 -5.92 7.36
N ILE A 111 -18.10 -7.17 7.23
CA ILE A 111 -17.57 -7.78 6.01
C ILE A 111 -18.51 -8.88 5.53
N ARG A 112 -18.63 -9.09 4.22
CA ARG A 112 -19.38 -10.22 3.68
C ARG A 112 -18.60 -11.51 3.93
N HIS A 113 -19.30 -12.58 4.29
CA HIS A 113 -18.68 -13.88 4.56
C HIS A 113 -17.77 -14.36 3.40
N ASN A 114 -18.25 -14.24 2.16
CA ASN A 114 -17.48 -14.65 0.99
C ASN A 114 -16.21 -13.81 0.78
N ASP A 115 -16.22 -12.53 1.16
CA ASP A 115 -15.03 -11.66 1.07
C ASP A 115 -14.03 -12.01 2.18
N MET A 116 -14.52 -12.41 3.36
CA MET A 116 -13.66 -12.96 4.42
C MET A 116 -12.96 -14.25 3.97
N GLN A 117 -13.71 -15.23 3.44
CA GLN A 117 -13.14 -16.48 2.93
C GLN A 117 -12.12 -16.24 1.81
N ARG A 118 -12.39 -15.27 0.94
CA ARG A 118 -11.46 -14.86 -0.12
C ARG A 118 -10.18 -14.26 0.45
N GLY A 119 -10.28 -13.41 1.48
CA GLY A 119 -9.13 -12.86 2.16
C GLY A 119 -8.27 -13.94 2.83
N LEU A 120 -8.89 -14.96 3.45
CA LEU A 120 -8.16 -16.13 3.96
C LEU A 120 -7.43 -16.89 2.85
N ASN A 121 -8.10 -17.14 1.72
CA ASN A 121 -7.48 -17.79 0.57
C ASN A 121 -6.27 -16.99 0.05
N PHE A 122 -6.40 -15.66 -0.02
CA PHE A 122 -5.31 -14.77 -0.42
C PHE A 122 -4.08 -14.95 0.50
N TYR A 123 -4.26 -14.84 1.81
CA TYR A 123 -3.13 -14.95 2.74
C TYR A 123 -2.51 -16.35 2.74
N PHE A 124 -3.31 -17.39 2.56
CA PHE A 124 -2.81 -18.76 2.40
C PHE A 124 -1.91 -18.89 1.17
N HIS A 125 -2.38 -18.42 0.00
CA HIS A 125 -1.57 -18.43 -1.22
C HIS A 125 -0.35 -17.51 -1.14
N LEU A 126 -0.45 -16.37 -0.46
CA LEU A 126 0.69 -15.47 -0.25
C LEU A 126 1.82 -16.17 0.50
N ILE A 127 1.47 -16.89 1.57
CA ILE A 127 2.44 -17.65 2.37
C ILE A 127 3.06 -18.76 1.53
N LEU A 128 2.26 -19.56 0.82
CA LEU A 128 2.75 -20.65 -0.02
C LEU A 128 3.68 -20.17 -1.15
N ASN A 129 3.28 -19.14 -1.88
CA ASN A 129 4.08 -18.59 -2.97
C ASN A 129 5.41 -17.99 -2.47
N ASN A 130 5.49 -17.63 -1.18
CA ASN A 130 6.67 -17.02 -0.57
C ASN A 130 7.45 -17.97 0.37
N GLN A 131 7.22 -19.28 0.29
CA GLN A 131 8.05 -20.26 0.98
C GLN A 131 9.47 -20.30 0.39
N LEU A 132 10.48 -20.49 1.24
CA LEU A 132 11.91 -20.43 0.85
C LEU A 132 12.25 -21.36 -0.33
N GLU A 133 11.67 -22.55 -0.36
CA GLU A 133 11.83 -23.54 -1.45
C GLU A 133 11.32 -23.06 -2.82
N ASN A 134 10.45 -22.05 -2.84
CA ASN A 134 9.89 -21.45 -4.05
C ASN A 134 10.62 -20.17 -4.48
N ILE A 135 11.58 -19.66 -3.67
CA ILE A 135 12.31 -18.44 -3.97
C ILE A 135 13.57 -18.77 -4.79
N PRO A 136 13.78 -18.14 -5.97
CA PRO A 136 15.00 -18.33 -6.74
C PRO A 136 16.26 -17.96 -5.93
N GLU A 137 17.31 -18.77 -6.03
CA GLU A 137 18.60 -18.51 -5.33
C GLU A 137 19.19 -17.13 -5.65
N THR A 138 18.98 -16.65 -6.87
CA THR A 138 19.41 -15.30 -7.31
C THR A 138 18.78 -14.18 -6.49
N ILE A 139 17.56 -14.38 -5.99
CA ILE A 139 16.86 -13.41 -5.13
C ILE A 139 17.34 -13.55 -3.69
N LEU A 140 17.45 -14.78 -3.17
CA LEU A 140 17.93 -15.05 -1.81
C LEU A 140 19.30 -14.41 -1.52
N ASN A 141 20.20 -14.45 -2.50
CA ASN A 141 21.55 -13.89 -2.38
C ASN A 141 21.62 -12.36 -2.59
N SER A 142 20.53 -11.72 -2.99
CA SER A 142 20.47 -10.27 -3.29
C SER A 142 19.79 -9.43 -2.18
N GLU A 143 19.03 -10.07 -1.31
CA GLU A 143 18.28 -9.42 -0.21
C GLU A 143 18.87 -9.70 1.19
N LEU A 144 19.94 -10.50 1.30
CA LEU A 144 20.74 -10.73 2.51
C LEU A 144 22.07 -9.97 2.43
#